data_AF-A0AAW4BHZ7-F1
#
_entry.id   AF-A0AAW4BHZ7-F1
#
_cell.length_a   1.000
_cell.length_b   1.000
_cell.length_c   1.000
_cell.angle_alpha   90.00
_cell.angle_beta   90.00
_cell.angle_gamma   90.00
#
_symmetry.space_group_name_H-M   'P 1'
#
loop_
_entity.id
_entity.type
_entity.pdbx_description
1 polymer ?
#
loop_
_entity_poly.entity_id
_entity_poly.type
_entity_poly.pdbx_seq_one_letter_code
_entity_poly.pdbx_strand_id
1 'polypeptide(L)'
;VPVMKSKATTERYTVPSNTQLVGLNVWSKPKPIFTFKKHVNAVQFIVGEKINNNIQNMGIVYAGYYAVDMYNAQGGKVWSVKNDDSNSGKIGVSAYDFTGDGIDEVIVQDFLRVRILDGRTGAVLATIANSS
;
A
#
# COMPACT_ATOMS: atom_id res chain seq x y z
N VAL A 1 -2.72 -14.34 -61.15
CA VAL A 1 -2.53 -15.25 -59.99
C VAL A 1 -3.39 -14.75 -58.85
N PRO A 2 -4.33 -15.53 -58.28
CA PRO A 2 -5.17 -15.04 -57.20
C PRO A 2 -4.35 -14.99 -55.90
N VAL A 3 -4.28 -13.82 -55.28
CA VAL A 3 -3.69 -13.66 -53.94
C VAL A 3 -4.74 -14.09 -52.93
N MET A 4 -4.49 -15.20 -52.23
CA MET A 4 -5.33 -15.66 -51.13
C MET A 4 -5.24 -14.62 -50.00
N LYS A 5 -6.30 -13.83 -49.79
CA LYS A 5 -6.37 -12.90 -48.65
C LYS A 5 -6.41 -13.73 -47.36
N SER A 6 -5.53 -13.43 -46.41
CA SER A 6 -5.60 -14.04 -45.08
C SER A 6 -6.94 -13.70 -44.43
N LYS A 7 -7.60 -14.70 -43.84
CA LYS A 7 -8.76 -14.46 -42.96
C LYS A 7 -8.23 -13.86 -41.66
N ALA A 8 -8.71 -12.67 -41.33
CA ALA A 8 -8.51 -12.04 -40.03
C ALA A 8 -9.85 -12.01 -39.28
N THR A 9 -9.78 -12.20 -37.96
CA THR A 9 -10.93 -12.09 -37.05
C THR A 9 -10.62 -11.02 -36.02
N THR A 10 -11.64 -10.23 -35.68
CA THR A 10 -11.53 -9.19 -34.65
C THR A 10 -12.46 -9.56 -33.50
N GLU A 11 -11.92 -9.60 -32.28
CA GLU A 11 -12.68 -9.79 -31.06
C GLU A 11 -12.45 -8.62 -30.10
N ARG A 12 -13.48 -8.27 -29.33
CA ARG A 12 -13.39 -7.26 -28.27
C ARG A 12 -13.37 -7.95 -26.93
N TYR A 13 -12.35 -7.66 -26.13
CA TYR A 13 -12.32 -7.96 -24.72
C TYR A 13 -12.64 -6.70 -23.92
N THR A 14 -13.68 -6.76 -23.08
CA THR A 14 -14.04 -5.67 -22.18
C THR A 14 -13.47 -5.98 -20.80
N VAL A 15 -12.64 -5.08 -20.26
CA VAL A 15 -12.11 -5.21 -18.91
C VAL A 15 -13.27 -5.11 -17.91
N PRO A 16 -13.45 -6.09 -17.00
CA PRO A 16 -14.51 -6.05 -16.00
C PRO A 16 -14.45 -4.81 -15.09
N SER A 17 -15.61 -4.36 -14.62
CA SER A 17 -15.70 -3.29 -13.62
C SER A 17 -14.88 -3.62 -12.36
N ASN A 18 -14.28 -2.59 -11.74
CA ASN A 18 -13.39 -2.70 -10.58
C ASN A 18 -12.14 -3.56 -10.79
N THR A 19 -11.78 -3.86 -12.04
CA THR A 19 -10.50 -4.49 -12.38
C THR A 19 -9.66 -3.57 -13.27
N GLN A 20 -8.38 -3.90 -13.39
CA GLN A 20 -7.47 -3.27 -14.32
C GLN A 20 -6.63 -4.32 -15.04
N LEU A 21 -6.14 -4.00 -16.23
CA LEU A 21 -5.15 -4.84 -16.90
C LEU A 21 -3.84 -4.78 -16.11
N VAL A 22 -3.35 -5.94 -15.70
CA VAL A 22 -2.09 -6.07 -14.94
C VAL A 22 -1.02 -6.79 -15.73
N GLY A 23 -1.40 -7.45 -16.84
CA GLY A 23 -0.43 -8.14 -17.69
C GLY A 23 -1.04 -8.76 -18.94
N LEU A 24 -0.18 -9.40 -19.71
CA LEU A 24 -0.51 -10.14 -20.92
C LEU A 24 0.30 -11.44 -20.94
N ASN A 25 -0.38 -12.57 -21.12
CA ASN A 25 0.29 -13.78 -21.59
C ASN A 25 0.48 -13.65 -23.11
N VAL A 26 1.69 -13.92 -23.58
CA VAL A 26 2.07 -13.75 -24.99
C VAL A 26 2.70 -15.03 -25.50
N TRP A 27 2.17 -15.57 -26.59
CA TRP A 27 2.73 -16.73 -27.25
C TRP A 27 3.45 -16.31 -28.53
N SER A 28 4.68 -16.79 -28.70
CA SER A 28 5.43 -16.69 -29.95
C SER A 28 6.00 -18.06 -30.30
N LYS A 29 5.83 -18.50 -31.55
CA LYS A 29 6.33 -19.78 -32.03
C LYS A 29 7.86 -19.78 -31.98
N PRO A 30 8.49 -20.80 -31.36
CA PRO A 30 9.93 -20.78 -31.11
C PRO A 30 10.80 -20.99 -32.37
N LYS A 31 10.24 -21.53 -33.47
CA LYS A 31 11.01 -21.99 -34.65
C LYS A 31 10.81 -21.16 -35.93
N PRO A 32 11.22 -19.88 -36.01
CA PRO A 32 11.55 -19.29 -37.29
C PRO A 32 13.05 -19.47 -37.59
N ILE A 33 13.38 -19.82 -38.83
CA ILE A 33 14.77 -19.91 -39.34
C ILE A 33 15.53 -18.58 -39.16
N PHE A 34 14.80 -17.45 -39.04
CA PHE A 34 15.35 -16.14 -38.79
C PHE A 34 14.60 -15.40 -37.67
N THR A 35 15.33 -14.83 -36.71
CA THR A 35 14.76 -14.11 -35.56
C THR A 35 13.86 -12.94 -35.96
N PHE A 36 14.16 -12.25 -37.07
CA PHE A 36 13.33 -11.14 -37.57
C PHE A 36 11.94 -11.55 -38.04
N LYS A 37 11.66 -12.85 -38.21
CA LYS A 37 10.33 -13.38 -38.55
C LYS A 37 9.49 -13.75 -37.33
N LYS A 38 10.03 -13.65 -36.11
CA LYS A 38 9.26 -13.83 -34.87
C LYS A 38 8.19 -12.74 -34.77
N HIS A 39 6.99 -13.15 -34.37
CA HIS A 39 5.86 -12.26 -34.11
C HIS A 39 5.00 -12.87 -33.01
N VAL A 40 4.06 -12.09 -32.49
CA VAL A 40 3.06 -12.57 -31.53
C VAL A 40 2.05 -13.44 -32.27
N ASN A 41 1.82 -14.65 -31.76
CA ASN A 41 0.88 -15.61 -32.31
C ASN A 41 -0.44 -15.65 -31.56
N ALA A 42 -0.42 -15.37 -30.25
CA ALA A 42 -1.63 -15.25 -29.43
C ALA A 42 -1.37 -14.33 -28.24
N VAL A 43 -2.46 -13.76 -27.70
CA VAL A 43 -2.46 -12.94 -26.50
C VAL A 43 -3.61 -13.37 -25.59
N GLN A 44 -3.41 -13.24 -24.28
CA GLN A 44 -4.47 -13.32 -23.28
C GLN A 44 -4.26 -12.20 -22.27
N PHE A 45 -5.31 -11.43 -22.00
CA PHE A 45 -5.29 -10.36 -21.02
C PHE A 45 -5.36 -10.93 -19.60
N ILE A 46 -4.49 -10.43 -18.72
CA ILE A 46 -4.53 -10.70 -17.29
C ILE A 46 -5.10 -9.46 -16.61
N VAL A 47 -6.21 -9.64 -15.91
CA VAL A 47 -6.86 -8.58 -15.13
C VAL A 47 -6.67 -8.87 -13.64
N GLY A 48 -6.45 -7.82 -12.87
CA GLY A 48 -6.39 -7.86 -11.41
C GLY A 48 -7.36 -6.85 -10.82
N GLU A 49 -7.68 -7.00 -9.54
CA GLU A 49 -8.49 -6.00 -8.85
C GLU A 49 -7.84 -4.63 -8.95
N LYS A 50 -8.68 -3.62 -9.19
CA LYS A 50 -8.22 -2.24 -9.15
C LYS A 50 -7.97 -1.90 -7.69
N ILE A 51 -6.72 -2.03 -7.28
CA ILE A 51 -6.25 -1.43 -6.04
C ILE A 51 -6.37 0.09 -6.20
N ASN A 52 -7.25 0.67 -5.40
CA ASN A 52 -7.23 2.11 -5.21
C ASN A 52 -5.89 2.39 -4.52
N ASN A 53 -4.95 3.01 -5.23
CA ASN A 53 -3.67 3.49 -4.68
C ASN A 53 -3.84 4.56 -3.59
N ASN A 54 -5.02 4.66 -2.95
CA ASN A 54 -5.06 5.05 -1.56
C ASN A 54 -4.07 4.11 -0.87
N ILE A 55 -2.87 4.59 -0.62
CA ILE A 55 -2.32 4.92 0.69
C ILE A 55 -3.18 4.49 1.92
N GLN A 56 -3.95 3.40 1.85
CA GLN A 56 -4.78 2.87 2.94
C GLN A 56 -3.89 2.43 4.11
N ASN A 57 -2.62 2.15 3.80
CA ASN A 57 -1.65 1.60 4.74
C ASN A 57 -0.63 2.65 5.22
N MET A 58 -0.65 3.90 4.74
CA MET A 58 0.19 4.95 5.34
C MET A 58 -0.62 5.81 6.29
N GLY A 59 -0.05 6.02 7.47
CA GLY A 59 -0.55 6.93 8.48
C GLY A 59 0.45 8.05 8.74
N ILE A 60 -0.05 9.21 9.15
CA ILE A 60 0.75 10.31 9.70
C ILE A 60 0.38 10.41 11.18
N VAL A 61 1.35 10.19 12.05
CA VAL A 61 1.20 10.30 13.49
C VAL A 61 2.03 11.44 14.04
N TYR A 62 1.46 12.19 14.98
CA TYR A 62 2.18 13.20 15.74
C TYR A 62 1.59 13.35 17.14
N ALA A 63 2.38 13.86 18.08
CA ALA A 63 1.92 14.22 19.41
C ALA A 63 1.75 15.74 19.52
N GLY A 64 0.60 16.17 20.05
CA GLY A 64 0.35 17.54 20.48
C GLY A 64 0.29 17.65 21.99
N TYR A 65 -0.28 18.75 22.49
CA TYR A 65 -0.39 19.02 23.94
C TYR A 65 -1.14 17.95 24.74
N TYR A 66 -2.17 17.33 24.15
CA TYR A 66 -3.12 16.49 24.89
C TYR A 66 -3.28 15.08 24.34
N ALA A 67 -2.78 14.82 23.14
CA ALA A 67 -2.99 13.56 22.46
C ALA A 67 -1.91 13.26 21.42
N VAL A 68 -1.76 11.97 21.15
CA VAL A 68 -1.18 11.42 19.94
C VAL A 68 -2.33 11.17 18.97
N ASP A 69 -2.26 11.77 17.79
CA ASP A 69 -3.27 11.63 16.76
C ASP A 69 -2.67 10.92 15.54
N MET A 70 -3.41 9.94 15.02
CA MET A 70 -3.11 9.29 13.75
C MET A 70 -4.09 9.75 12.68
N TYR A 71 -3.56 10.11 11.51
CA TYR A 71 -4.33 10.47 10.33
C TYR A 71 -4.01 9.52 9.18
N ASN A 72 -5.01 9.15 8.39
CA ASN A 72 -4.78 8.50 7.12
C ASN A 72 -4.22 9.50 6.11
N ALA A 73 -3.72 9.01 4.99
CA ALA A 73 -3.13 9.88 3.97
C ALA A 73 -4.11 10.80 3.23
N GLN A 74 -5.42 10.66 3.47
CA GLN A 74 -6.43 11.60 2.99
C GLN A 74 -6.72 12.71 4.03
N GLY A 75 -6.00 12.73 5.15
CA GLY A 75 -6.18 13.71 6.23
C GLY A 75 -7.34 13.41 7.17
N GLY A 76 -7.94 12.21 7.07
CA GLY A 76 -8.96 11.74 8.01
C GLY A 76 -8.32 11.20 9.29
N LYS A 77 -8.79 11.65 10.45
CA LYS A 77 -8.32 11.12 11.74
C LYS A 77 -8.77 9.67 11.92
N VAL A 78 -7.82 8.77 12.20
CA VAL A 78 -8.06 7.34 12.41
C VAL A 78 -8.30 7.06 13.90
N TRP A 79 -7.39 7.53 14.75
CA TRP A 79 -7.49 7.37 16.20
C TRP A 79 -6.83 8.55 16.92
N SER A 80 -7.16 8.69 18.21
CA SER A 80 -6.57 9.68 19.12
C SER A 80 -6.38 9.04 20.49
N VAL A 81 -5.17 9.13 21.03
CA VAL A 81 -4.81 8.57 22.34
C VAL A 81 -4.31 9.69 23.24
N LYS A 82 -4.91 9.82 24.43
CA LYS A 82 -4.50 10.85 25.39
C LYS A 82 -3.00 10.70 25.73
N ASN A 83 -2.28 11.82 25.67
CA ASN A 83 -0.86 11.96 26.01
C ASN A 83 -0.66 13.33 26.61
N ASP A 84 -0.26 13.41 27.88
CA ASP A 84 -0.06 14.69 28.54
C ASP A 84 1.33 15.22 28.18
N ASP A 85 1.34 16.25 27.34
CA ASP A 85 2.52 17.08 27.05
C ASP A 85 2.15 18.57 27.20
N SER A 86 1.44 18.90 28.28
CA SER A 86 0.96 20.25 28.57
C SER A 86 2.08 21.31 28.68
N ASN A 87 3.32 20.89 28.94
CA ASN A 87 4.48 21.76 29.14
C ASN A 87 5.24 22.09 27.84
N SER A 88 5.24 21.21 26.83
CA SER A 88 5.96 21.45 25.56
C SER A 88 5.01 21.55 24.36
N GLY A 89 4.10 20.59 24.23
CA GLY A 89 3.24 20.36 23.07
C GLY A 89 4.00 19.96 21.81
N LYS A 90 5.23 19.45 21.95
CA LYS A 90 6.18 19.16 20.84
C LYS A 90 6.97 17.88 21.08
N ILE A 91 6.49 16.98 21.94
CA ILE A 91 7.16 15.71 22.15
C ILE A 91 7.22 14.90 20.85
N GLY A 92 8.35 14.22 20.64
CA GLY A 92 8.58 13.43 19.45
C GLY A 92 7.80 12.13 19.44
N VAL A 93 7.64 11.58 18.24
CA VAL A 93 7.18 10.21 17.99
C VAL A 93 8.17 9.52 17.04
N SER A 94 8.29 8.21 17.15
CA SER A 94 8.99 7.38 16.17
C SER A 94 8.17 6.12 15.87
N ALA A 95 8.55 5.39 14.83
CA ALA A 95 7.83 4.21 14.38
C ALA A 95 8.80 3.03 14.22
N TYR A 96 8.34 1.83 14.59
CA TYR A 96 9.06 0.58 14.42
C TYR A 96 8.11 -0.61 14.51
N ASP A 97 8.24 -1.57 13.61
CA ASP A 97 7.53 -2.86 13.65
C ASP A 97 8.15 -3.79 14.70
N PHE A 98 7.60 -3.77 15.92
CA PHE A 98 8.00 -4.69 17.00
C PHE A 98 7.39 -6.08 16.83
N THR A 99 6.26 -6.20 16.14
CA THR A 99 5.52 -7.46 16.01
C THR A 99 5.99 -8.32 14.83
N GLY A 100 6.71 -7.73 13.88
CA GLY A 100 7.17 -8.36 12.65
C GLY A 100 6.06 -8.63 11.64
N ASP A 101 4.91 -7.94 11.76
CA ASP A 101 3.75 -8.15 10.88
C ASP A 101 3.75 -7.26 9.63
N GLY A 102 4.76 -6.39 9.50
CA GLY A 102 4.93 -5.45 8.40
C GLY A 102 4.20 -4.12 8.59
N ILE A 103 3.63 -3.86 9.78
CA ILE A 103 3.02 -2.58 10.16
C ILE A 103 3.72 -2.02 11.39
N ASP A 104 4.19 -0.79 11.30
CA ASP A 104 4.90 -0.15 12.40
C ASP A 104 3.97 0.18 13.58
N GLU A 105 4.45 -0.09 14.80
CA GLU A 105 3.90 0.50 16.01
C GLU A 105 4.45 1.92 16.22
N VAL A 106 3.71 2.72 16.99
CA VAL A 106 4.08 4.09 17.36
C VAL A 106 4.73 4.12 18.73
N ILE A 107 5.94 4.67 18.80
CA ILE A 107 6.65 4.94 20.04
C ILE A 107 6.42 6.40 20.41
N VAL A 108 5.92 6.65 21.62
CA VAL A 108 5.67 8.00 22.12
C VAL A 108 6.07 8.14 23.58
N GLN A 109 6.44 9.36 23.95
CA GLN A 109 6.75 9.73 25.32
C GLN A 109 5.72 10.72 25.89
N ASP A 110 5.44 10.60 27.19
CA ASP A 110 4.87 11.65 28.03
C ASP A 110 5.86 12.02 29.16
N PHE A 111 5.45 12.86 30.10
CA PHE A 111 6.33 13.31 31.19
C PHE A 111 7.01 12.21 32.01
N LEU A 112 6.39 11.02 32.10
CA LEU A 112 6.79 10.01 33.06
C LEU A 112 7.05 8.65 32.40
N ARG A 113 6.68 8.47 31.13
CA ARG A 113 6.59 7.14 30.52
C ARG A 113 6.85 7.19 29.02
N VAL A 114 7.42 6.10 28.52
CA VAL A 114 7.40 5.74 27.10
C VAL A 114 6.32 4.68 26.89
N ARG A 115 5.56 4.79 25.80
CA ARG A 115 4.53 3.84 25.40
C ARG A 115 4.74 3.38 23.96
N ILE A 116 4.38 2.12 23.72
CA ILE A 116 4.26 1.54 22.39
C ILE A 116 2.76 1.42 22.10
N LEU A 117 2.30 2.03 21.02
CA LEU A 117 0.92 2.03 20.58
C LEU A 117 0.79 1.23 19.27
N ASP A 118 -0.23 0.40 19.17
CA ASP A 118 -0.58 -0.28 17.92
C ASP A 118 -0.87 0.75 16.82
N GLY A 119 -0.21 0.63 15.67
CA GLY A 119 -0.31 1.62 14.58
C GLY A 119 -1.70 1.74 13.98
N ARG A 120 -2.51 0.67 14.03
CA ARG A 120 -3.85 0.60 13.42
C ARG A 120 -4.92 1.22 14.31
N THR A 121 -4.80 1.07 15.61
CA THR A 121 -5.88 1.33 16.58
C THR A 121 -5.51 2.33 17.67
N GLY A 122 -4.22 2.56 17.92
CA GLY A 122 -3.74 3.33 19.06
C GLY A 122 -3.80 2.58 20.39
N ALA A 123 -4.13 1.28 20.40
CA ALA A 123 -4.12 0.47 21.61
C ALA A 123 -2.73 0.45 22.25
N VAL A 124 -2.66 0.62 23.57
CA VAL A 124 -1.38 0.58 24.30
C VAL A 124 -0.91 -0.87 24.40
N LEU A 125 0.22 -1.18 23.77
CA LEU A 125 0.84 -2.51 23.79
C LEU A 125 1.87 -2.65 24.91
N ALA A 126 2.59 -1.57 25.21
CA ALA A 126 3.57 -1.54 26.29
C ALA A 126 3.63 -0.16 26.96
N THR A 127 4.02 -0.14 28.22
CA THR A 127 4.29 1.09 28.98
C THR A 127 5.52 0.87 29.84
N ILE A 128 6.48 1.79 29.73
CA ILE A 128 7.75 1.74 30.45
C ILE A 128 7.88 3.07 31.19
N ALA A 129 8.17 3.01 32.49
CA ALA A 129 8.47 4.22 33.25
C ALA A 129 9.76 4.85 32.71
N ASN A 130 9.70 6.14 32.41
CA ASN A 130 10.81 6.93 31.91
C ASN A 130 10.68 8.36 32.44
N SER A 131 11.25 8.57 33.62
CA SER A 131 11.37 9.86 34.29
C SER A 131 12.78 9.96 34.87
N SER A 132 13.36 11.16 34.86
CA SER A 132 14.62 11.43 35.56
C SER A 132 14.45 11.42 37.07
#